data_AF-A0A914K779-F1
#
_entry.id   AF-A0A914K779-F1
#
_cell.length_a   1.000
_cell.length_b   1.000
_cell.length_c   1.000
_cell.angle_alpha   90.00
_cell.angle_beta   90.00
_cell.angle_gamma   90.00
#
_symmetry.space_group_name_H-M   'P 1'
#
loop_
_entity.id
_entity.type
_entity.pdbx_description
1 polymer ?
#
loop_
_entity_poly.entity_id
_entity_poly.type
_entity_poly.pdbx_seq_one_letter_code
_entity_poly.pdbx_strand_id
1 'polypeptide(L)'
;MTMAQAQAFCAMTTGGNLVSIHSLAENTFVAQLAAAIATGVATDITGQTWIGYMLTSAGPGGTTWQWTDGSAIFPAGQPYPIYTGPAPWANLTPGGTFMCAVIISNTNGATFASSTWNEVDCNIAQANFVCKAPTI
;
A
#
# COMPACT_ATOMS: atom_id res chain seq x y z
N MET A 1 -6.43 -11.54 1.41
CA MET A 1 -7.66 -10.70 1.58
C MET A 1 -7.60 -9.56 0.59
N THR A 2 -8.75 -9.09 0.08
CA THR A 2 -8.82 -7.84 -0.70
C THR A 2 -8.55 -6.64 0.21
N MET A 3 -8.28 -5.47 -0.36
CA MET A 3 -8.04 -4.25 0.43
C MET A 3 -9.24 -3.93 1.33
N ALA A 4 -10.46 -3.94 0.77
CA ALA A 4 -11.68 -3.66 1.52
C ALA A 4 -11.91 -4.65 2.68
N GLN A 5 -11.60 -5.93 2.47
CA GLN A 5 -11.67 -6.94 3.53
C GLN A 5 -10.66 -6.67 4.65
N ALA A 6 -9.42 -6.29 4.30
CA ALA A 6 -8.39 -5.96 5.27
C ALA A 6 -8.73 -4.70 6.07
N GLN A 7 -9.28 -3.66 5.42
CA GLN A 7 -9.77 -2.46 6.09
C GLN A 7 -10.90 -2.77 7.08
N ALA A 8 -11.90 -3.57 6.66
CA ALA A 8 -12.98 -3.98 7.54
C ALA A 8 -12.45 -4.77 8.76
N PHE A 9 -11.46 -5.64 8.56
CA PHE A 9 -10.82 -6.36 9.65
C PHE A 9 -10.16 -5.40 10.66
N CYS A 10 -9.39 -4.41 10.19
CA CYS A 10 -8.77 -3.42 11.08
C CYS A 10 -9.81 -2.64 11.89
N ALA A 11 -10.90 -2.22 11.26
CA ALA A 11 -12.00 -1.53 11.93
C ALA A 11 -12.63 -2.41 13.03
N MET A 12 -12.89 -3.69 12.74
CA MET A 12 -13.54 -4.60 13.69
C MET A 12 -12.63 -5.03 14.85
N THR A 13 -11.33 -5.17 14.63
CA THR A 13 -10.40 -5.77 15.62
C THR A 13 -9.65 -4.74 16.45
N THR A 14 -9.43 -3.54 15.92
CA THR A 14 -8.64 -2.49 16.58
C THR A 14 -9.39 -1.17 16.73
N GLY A 15 -10.59 -1.05 16.15
CA GLY A 15 -11.27 0.24 16.01
C GLY A 15 -10.55 1.23 15.09
N GLY A 16 -9.53 0.76 14.35
CA GLY A 16 -8.68 1.56 13.48
C GLY A 16 -8.97 1.38 12.00
N ASN A 17 -7.94 1.59 11.18
CA ASN A 17 -7.99 1.42 9.72
C ASN A 17 -6.69 0.75 9.24
N LEU A 18 -6.57 0.50 7.94
CA LEU A 18 -5.27 0.21 7.35
C LEU A 18 -4.30 1.37 7.60
N VAL A 19 -3.03 1.04 7.77
CA VAL A 19 -2.01 2.03 8.17
C VAL A 19 -1.88 3.16 7.15
N SER A 20 -1.96 4.39 7.67
CA SER A 20 -1.51 5.61 7.01
C SER A 20 -0.07 5.93 7.39
N ILE A 21 0.69 6.50 6.45
CA ILE A 21 2.12 6.79 6.62
C ILE A 21 2.40 8.27 6.34
N HIS A 22 2.97 8.97 7.32
CA HIS A 22 3.21 10.41 7.34
C HIS A 22 4.66 10.80 7.64
N SER A 23 5.58 9.85 7.70
CA SER A 23 7.01 10.09 7.88
C SER A 23 7.84 8.98 7.26
N LEU A 24 9.09 9.28 6.92
CA LEU A 24 10.04 8.24 6.51
C LEU A 24 10.28 7.22 7.63
N ALA A 25 10.33 7.68 8.89
CA ALA A 25 10.48 6.80 10.04
C ALA A 25 9.31 5.82 10.19
N GLU A 26 8.08 6.30 10.02
CA GLU A 26 6.88 5.45 10.02
C GLU A 26 6.90 4.47 8.85
N ASN A 27 7.29 4.92 7.66
CA ASN A 27 7.46 4.04 6.50
C ASN A 27 8.47 2.91 6.79
N THR A 28 9.64 3.24 7.34
CA THR A 28 10.66 2.27 7.71
C THR A 28 10.14 1.27 8.76
N PHE A 29 9.38 1.76 9.75
CA PHE A 29 8.79 0.89 10.76
C PHE A 29 7.77 -0.09 10.15
N VAL A 30 6.85 0.40 9.33
CA VAL A 30 5.84 -0.43 8.66
C VAL A 30 6.49 -1.44 7.71
N ALA A 31 7.52 -1.02 6.97
CA ALA A 31 8.33 -1.89 6.11
C ALA A 31 8.96 -3.05 6.88
N GLN A 32 9.61 -2.75 8.00
CA GLN A 32 10.25 -3.76 8.85
C GLN A 32 9.23 -4.72 9.45
N LEU A 33 8.08 -4.20 9.90
CA LEU A 33 6.98 -5.03 10.39
C LEU A 33 6.46 -5.97 9.30
N ALA A 34 6.20 -5.44 8.10
CA ALA A 34 5.71 -6.19 6.96
C ALA A 34 6.70 -7.29 6.52
N ALA A 35 8.00 -7.00 6.51
CA ALA A 35 9.05 -7.97 6.22
C ALA A 35 9.16 -9.07 7.29
N ALA A 36 8.98 -8.73 8.57
CA ALA A 36 9.06 -9.69 9.67
C ALA A 36 7.92 -10.74 9.64
N ILE A 37 6.75 -10.37 9.09
CA ILE A 37 5.59 -11.26 8.98
C ILE A 37 5.43 -11.87 7.58
N ALA A 38 6.32 -11.55 6.65
CA ALA A 38 6.31 -12.12 5.31
C ALA A 38 6.61 -13.62 5.41
N THR A 39 5.60 -14.45 5.13
CA THR A 39 5.77 -15.90 5.07
C THR A 39 5.83 -16.32 3.60
N GLY A 40 6.95 -16.92 3.20
CA GLY A 40 7.15 -17.40 1.83
C GLY A 40 7.84 -16.42 0.89
N VAL A 41 7.86 -16.82 -0.38
CA VAL A 41 8.62 -16.22 -1.49
C VAL A 41 7.56 -15.78 -2.51
N ALA A 42 7.07 -14.53 -2.47
CA ALA A 42 6.17 -14.11 -3.56
C ALA A 42 7.00 -13.99 -4.83
N THR A 43 6.54 -14.69 -5.85
CA THR A 43 7.16 -14.71 -7.16
C THR A 43 6.58 -13.64 -8.08
N ASP A 44 5.60 -12.86 -7.61
CA ASP A 44 4.87 -11.82 -8.35
C ASP A 44 4.37 -10.69 -7.43
N ILE A 45 3.46 -9.84 -7.94
CA ILE A 45 2.83 -8.72 -7.22
C ILE A 45 1.78 -9.16 -6.17
N THR A 46 1.53 -10.46 -6.03
CA THR A 46 0.65 -11.02 -5.02
C THR A 46 1.45 -11.38 -3.77
N GLY A 47 0.78 -11.54 -2.63
CA GLY A 47 1.47 -11.90 -1.39
C GLY A 47 2.29 -10.77 -0.75
N GLN A 48 1.99 -9.52 -1.09
CA GLN A 48 2.54 -8.34 -0.42
C GLN A 48 1.72 -7.94 0.80
N THR A 49 2.01 -6.76 1.36
CA THR A 49 1.36 -6.23 2.56
C THR A 49 0.55 -4.98 2.25
N TRP A 50 -0.77 -5.02 2.48
CA TRP A 50 -1.63 -3.85 2.30
C TRP A 50 -1.29 -2.71 3.26
N ILE A 51 -1.35 -1.50 2.72
CA ILE A 51 -1.41 -0.22 3.45
C ILE A 51 -2.65 0.56 3.00
N GLY A 52 -3.02 1.61 3.74
CA GLY A 52 -4.27 2.35 3.52
C GLY A 52 -4.26 3.37 2.39
N TYR A 53 -3.38 3.28 1.39
CA TYR A 53 -3.31 4.29 0.32
C TYR A 53 -4.02 3.82 -0.94
N MET A 54 -4.90 4.63 -1.50
CA MET A 54 -5.69 4.26 -2.68
C MET A 54 -5.94 5.43 -3.63
N LEU A 55 -6.08 5.09 -4.90
CA LEU A 55 -6.51 5.99 -5.97
C LEU A 55 -8.02 6.19 -5.91
N THR A 56 -8.46 7.44 -5.86
CA THR A 56 -9.89 7.81 -5.82
C THR A 56 -10.41 8.32 -7.14
N SER A 57 -9.54 8.92 -7.95
CA SER A 57 -9.90 9.42 -9.27
C SER A 57 -8.70 9.39 -10.20
N ALA A 58 -8.91 8.93 -11.43
CA ALA A 58 -7.96 9.09 -12.54
C ALA A 58 -8.68 9.71 -13.73
N GLY A 59 -8.05 10.71 -14.37
CA GLY A 59 -8.61 11.35 -15.55
C GLY A 59 -7.65 12.35 -16.19
N PRO A 60 -8.12 13.13 -17.19
CA PRO A 60 -7.30 14.09 -17.92
C PRO A 60 -6.67 15.18 -17.04
N GLY A 61 -7.23 15.44 -15.86
CA GLY A 61 -6.71 16.37 -14.86
C GLY A 61 -5.70 15.78 -13.87
N GLY A 62 -5.31 14.51 -14.05
CA GLY A 62 -4.37 13.79 -13.18
C GLY A 62 -5.02 12.68 -12.36
N THR A 63 -4.24 12.17 -11.41
CA THR A 63 -4.62 11.12 -10.46
C THR A 63 -4.70 11.68 -9.05
N THR A 64 -5.78 11.37 -8.33
CA THR A 64 -5.94 11.72 -6.91
C THR A 64 -5.82 10.46 -6.09
N TRP A 65 -4.94 10.50 -5.10
CA TRP A 65 -4.75 9.44 -4.12
C TRP A 65 -5.13 9.92 -2.74
N GLN A 66 -5.48 9.02 -1.83
CA GLN A 66 -5.77 9.36 -0.44
C GLN A 66 -5.49 8.19 0.51
N TRP A 67 -5.37 8.51 1.79
CA TRP A 67 -5.42 7.52 2.86
C TRP A 67 -6.87 7.13 3.19
N THR A 68 -7.12 5.86 3.44
CA THR A 68 -8.45 5.31 3.74
C THR A 68 -8.96 5.62 5.13
N ASP A 69 -8.09 6.12 6.00
CA ASP A 69 -8.45 6.69 7.31
C ASP A 69 -8.79 8.19 7.24
N GLY A 70 -8.70 8.81 6.05
CA GLY A 70 -8.98 10.22 5.84
C GLY A 70 -7.85 11.16 6.28
N SER A 71 -6.71 10.61 6.70
CA SER A 71 -5.54 11.41 7.08
C SER A 71 -4.96 12.17 5.88
N ALA A 72 -4.31 13.30 6.16
CA ALA A 72 -3.70 14.12 5.13
C ALA A 72 -2.59 13.35 4.40
N ILE A 73 -2.56 13.49 3.08
CA ILE A 73 -1.43 12.99 2.28
C ILE A 73 -0.17 13.73 2.73
N PHE A 74 0.96 13.03 2.67
CA PHE A 74 2.26 13.61 2.88
C PHE A 74 2.42 14.93 2.07
N PRO A 75 2.93 16.03 2.67
CA PRO A 75 3.07 17.30 1.97
C PRO A 75 3.84 17.17 0.65
N ALA A 76 3.38 17.87 -0.38
CA ALA A 76 4.04 17.93 -1.68
C ALA A 76 5.52 18.36 -1.53
N GLY A 77 6.43 17.62 -2.16
CA GLY A 77 7.87 17.96 -2.20
C GLY A 77 8.80 17.04 -1.41
N GLN A 78 8.30 15.98 -0.78
CA GLN A 78 9.16 14.91 -0.26
C GLN A 78 9.00 13.63 -1.07
N PRO A 79 10.09 12.87 -1.30
CA PRO A 79 10.05 11.68 -2.12
C PRO A 79 9.16 10.65 -1.43
N TYR A 80 7.92 10.57 -1.91
CA TYR A 80 7.05 9.46 -1.60
C TYR A 80 7.76 8.18 -2.05
N PRO A 81 7.85 7.14 -1.22
CA PRO A 81 8.61 5.94 -1.54
C PRO A 81 7.85 5.01 -2.50
N ILE A 82 7.22 5.53 -3.56
CA ILE A 82 6.72 4.69 -4.66
C ILE A 82 7.93 4.23 -5.43
N TYR A 83 8.07 2.92 -5.57
CA TYR A 83 8.87 2.40 -6.65
C TYR A 83 8.09 2.61 -7.96
N THR A 84 8.42 3.69 -8.68
CA THR A 84 8.05 3.84 -10.09
C THR A 84 9.10 3.11 -10.94
N GLY A 85 9.14 1.78 -10.85
CA GLY A 85 9.69 1.03 -11.99
C GLY A 85 8.87 1.35 -13.24
N PRO A 86 9.33 1.03 -14.46
CA PRO A 86 8.40 0.94 -15.58
C PRO A 86 7.31 -0.03 -15.12
N ALA A 87 6.14 0.51 -14.74
CA ALA A 87 5.11 -0.28 -14.13
C ALA A 87 4.86 -1.46 -15.08
N PRO A 88 4.94 -2.72 -14.64
CA PRO A 88 4.59 -3.85 -15.51
C PRO A 88 3.14 -3.73 -16.02
N TRP A 89 2.38 -2.78 -15.45
CA TRP A 89 1.01 -2.41 -15.73
C TRP A 89 0.85 -0.94 -16.16
N ALA A 90 1.89 -0.28 -16.71
CA ALA A 90 1.76 1.00 -17.44
C ALA A 90 0.75 0.93 -18.62
N ASN A 91 0.21 -0.25 -18.88
CA ASN A 91 -0.81 -0.55 -19.89
C ASN A 91 -2.18 -0.95 -19.30
N LEU A 92 -2.43 -0.81 -18.00
CA LEU A 92 -3.80 -1.01 -17.46
C LEU A 92 -4.65 0.24 -17.72
N THR A 93 -4.95 0.42 -19.01
CA THR A 93 -6.08 1.15 -19.63
C THR A 93 -6.31 2.60 -19.20
N PRO A 94 -6.35 3.55 -20.15
CA PRO A 94 -7.09 4.80 -19.94
C PRO A 94 -8.53 4.44 -19.48
N GLY A 95 -8.80 4.60 -18.18
CA GLY A 95 -10.08 4.19 -17.56
C GLY A 95 -10.00 3.15 -16.43
N GLY A 96 -8.82 2.72 -15.98
CA GLY A 96 -8.66 1.75 -14.87
C GLY A 96 -9.19 2.24 -13.52
N THR A 97 -10.22 1.57 -13.01
CA THR A 97 -10.92 1.81 -11.74
C THR A 97 -10.17 1.20 -10.53
N PHE A 98 -9.72 2.06 -9.61
CA PHE A 98 -9.22 1.75 -8.25
C PHE A 98 -7.90 0.97 -8.14
N MET A 99 -6.80 1.71 -8.07
CA MET A 99 -5.49 1.19 -7.67
C MET A 99 -5.30 1.38 -6.16
N CYS A 100 -4.75 0.37 -5.49
CA CYS A 100 -4.44 0.38 -4.06
C CYS A 100 -2.95 0.11 -3.85
N ALA A 101 -2.39 0.65 -2.77
CA ALA A 101 -0.97 0.50 -2.47
C ALA A 101 -0.68 -0.67 -1.54
N VAL A 102 0.40 -1.37 -1.85
CA VAL A 102 1.06 -2.35 -0.97
C VAL A 102 2.48 -1.89 -0.67
N ILE A 103 3.00 -2.25 0.50
CA ILE A 103 4.43 -2.19 0.76
C ILE A 103 5.06 -3.52 0.32
N ILE A 104 6.23 -3.45 -0.32
CA ILE A 104 6.96 -4.64 -0.78
C ILE A 104 7.57 -5.33 0.44
N SER A 105 6.95 -6.43 0.87
CA SER A 105 7.30 -7.16 2.09
C SER A 105 8.12 -8.43 1.83
N ASN A 106 8.12 -8.95 0.60
CA ASN A 106 8.96 -10.06 0.20
C ASN A 106 9.77 -9.71 -1.06
N THR A 107 11.05 -10.04 -1.02
CA THR A 107 11.96 -9.79 -2.13
C THR A 107 12.70 -11.08 -2.37
N ASN A 108 12.49 -11.71 -3.53
CA ASN A 108 13.20 -12.95 -3.91
C ASN A 108 14.68 -12.67 -4.19
N GLY A 109 15.46 -12.32 -3.15
CA GLY A 109 16.81 -11.80 -3.30
C GLY A 109 16.90 -10.54 -4.19
N ALA A 110 15.75 -9.91 -4.47
CA ALA A 110 15.68 -8.77 -5.36
C ALA A 110 16.04 -7.49 -4.59
N THR A 111 16.80 -6.63 -5.24
CA THR A 111 17.29 -5.32 -4.74
C THR A 111 16.19 -4.28 -4.54
N PHE A 112 14.93 -4.69 -4.36
CA PHE A 112 13.85 -3.76 -4.02
C PHE A 112 14.08 -3.30 -2.58
N ALA A 113 14.16 -2.00 -2.38
CA ALA A 113 14.26 -1.45 -1.03
C ALA A 113 12.99 -1.87 -0.28
N SER A 114 13.13 -2.54 0.86
CA SER A 114 12.03 -3.05 1.70
C SER A 114 11.03 -1.98 2.15
N SER A 115 11.33 -0.70 1.88
CA SER A 115 10.53 0.46 2.19
C SER A 115 9.77 1.06 1.01
N THR A 116 9.76 0.41 -0.17
CA THR A 116 9.05 0.92 -1.35
C THR A 116 7.63 0.39 -1.47
N TRP A 117 6.74 1.22 -2.02
CA TRP A 117 5.35 0.89 -2.28
C TRP A 117 5.16 0.55 -3.76
N ASN A 118 4.19 -0.32 -4.03
CA ASN A 118 3.74 -0.67 -5.36
C ASN A 118 2.22 -0.53 -5.44
N GLU A 119 1.70 -0.28 -6.63
CA GLU A 119 0.27 -0.18 -6.88
C GLU A 119 -0.23 -1.50 -7.47
N VAL A 120 -1.41 -1.92 -7.03
CA VAL A 120 -2.07 -3.16 -7.44
C VAL A 120 -3.58 -2.94 -7.50
N ASP A 121 -4.30 -3.81 -8.22
CA ASP A 121 -5.77 -3.83 -8.17
C ASP A 121 -6.24 -4.13 -6.74
N CYS A 122 -7.10 -3.26 -6.20
CA CYS A 122 -7.65 -3.36 -4.85
C CYS A 122 -8.38 -4.69 -4.55
N ASN A 123 -8.82 -5.40 -5.60
CA ASN A 123 -9.56 -6.66 -5.51
C ASN A 123 -8.67 -7.91 -5.54
N ILE A 124 -7.37 -7.77 -5.82
CA ILE A 124 -6.44 -8.89 -5.75
C ILE A 124 -6.15 -9.23 -4.30
N ALA A 125 -6.11 -10.52 -3.96
CA ALA A 125 -5.79 -10.95 -2.61
C ALA A 125 -4.29 -10.73 -2.31
N GLN A 126 -3.99 -10.06 -1.20
CA GLN A 126 -2.65 -9.98 -0.64
C GLN A 126 -2.54 -10.87 0.60
N ALA A 127 -1.29 -11.21 0.97
CA ALA A 127 -1.00 -12.12 2.07
C ALA A 127 -1.18 -11.42 3.42
N ASN A 128 -0.71 -10.18 3.53
CA ASN A 128 -0.61 -9.46 4.77
C ASN A 128 -1.26 -8.07 4.69
N PHE A 129 -1.46 -7.45 5.84
CA PHE A 129 -1.93 -6.07 5.98
C PHE A 129 -1.50 -5.52 7.34
N VAL A 130 -1.35 -4.20 7.45
CA VAL A 130 -1.02 -3.53 8.72
C VAL A 130 -2.15 -2.60 9.12
N CYS A 131 -2.65 -2.77 10.35
CA CYS A 131 -3.64 -1.89 10.95
C CYS A 131 -2.96 -0.79 11.77
N LYS A 132 -3.55 0.41 11.79
CA LYS A 132 -3.20 1.51 12.70
C LYS A 132 -4.42 1.86 13.54
N ALA A 133 -4.27 1.74 14.86
CA ALA A 133 -5.30 2.11 15.83
C ALA A 133 -5.23 3.61 16.16
N PRO A 134 -6.34 4.23 16.60
CA PRO A 134 -6.33 5.60 17.09
C PRO A 134 -5.46 5.73 18.34
N THR A 135 -4.78 6.86 18.51
CA THR A 135 -4.18 7.23 19.80
C THR A 135 -5.28 7.57 20.79
N ILE A 136 -5.25 6.93 21.95
CA ILE A 136 -6.16 7.17 23.08
C ILE A 136 -5.73 8.44 23.83
#